data_AF-A0A1C3U5A6-F1
#
_entry.id   AF-A0A1C3U5A6-F1
#
_cell.length_a   1.000
_cell.length_b   1.000
_cell.length_c   1.000
_cell.angle_alpha   90.00
_cell.angle_beta   90.00
_cell.angle_gamma   90.00
#
_symmetry.space_group_name_H-M   'P 1'
#
loop_
_entity.id
_entity.type
_entity.pdbx_description
1 polymer ?
#
loop_
_entity_poly.entity_id
_entity_poly.type
_entity_poly.pdbx_seq_one_letter_code
_entity_poly.pdbx_strand_id
1 'polypeptide(L)'
;MFVTPAYADEAPPAAGEVHTETGAPEQGHHAGVFPPFDHTTYASQLLWLVITFVIFYVAMQKIVIPRVGKILESRHDRIAQDIEEASRLKAEADAAVATYESELAAARAKANSIGATARDTAKAKAEEDRKAIEASLSEKLKAAEARIGEIKQKAFGDVGAIAEETAAAVVEQLVGNVAGKADVASAVAAASAKREG
;
A
#
# COMPACT_ATOMS: atom_id res chain seq x y z
N MET A 1 72.20 36.76 -14.09
CA MET A 1 72.58 37.88 -14.98
C MET A 1 72.66 39.12 -14.12
N PHE A 2 73.90 39.61 -13.96
CA PHE A 2 74.31 40.95 -13.50
C PHE A 2 74.06 41.39 -12.06
N VAL A 3 75.04 41.02 -11.23
CA VAL A 3 75.77 41.99 -10.38
C VAL A 3 76.38 43.08 -11.26
N THR A 4 76.29 44.34 -10.82
CA THR A 4 77.30 45.44 -10.84
C THR A 4 76.57 46.81 -10.81
N PRO A 5 77.24 47.95 -10.53
CA PRO A 5 78.16 48.23 -9.41
C PRO A 5 77.86 49.62 -8.78
N ALA A 6 78.70 49.98 -7.82
CA ALA A 6 78.74 51.25 -7.12
C ALA A 6 78.87 52.50 -8.01
N TYR A 7 78.38 53.64 -7.51
CA TYR A 7 79.13 54.88 -7.55
C TYR A 7 79.02 55.57 -6.20
N ALA A 8 80.12 55.52 -5.45
CA ALA A 8 80.42 56.47 -4.39
C ALA A 8 81.00 57.71 -5.08
N ASP A 9 80.48 58.88 -4.72
CA ASP A 9 81.18 60.15 -4.91
C ASP A 9 81.42 60.73 -3.52
N GLU A 10 82.69 60.99 -3.23
CA GLU A 10 83.22 61.41 -1.94
C GLU A 10 83.64 62.88 -2.09
N ALA A 11 83.08 63.77 -1.26
CA ALA A 11 83.64 65.10 -1.01
C ALA A 11 83.48 65.46 0.48
N PRO A 12 84.56 65.89 1.19
CA PRO A 12 84.63 65.92 2.66
C PRO A 12 84.39 67.33 3.26
N PRO A 13 84.61 67.55 4.57
CA PRO A 13 83.61 67.79 5.60
C PRO A 13 83.33 69.29 5.88
N ALA A 14 82.09 69.65 6.18
CA ALA A 14 81.77 70.91 6.84
C ALA A 14 81.69 70.67 8.36
N ALA A 15 82.67 71.22 9.06
CA ALA A 15 82.76 71.20 10.52
C ALA A 15 81.71 72.12 11.15
N GLY A 16 81.13 71.63 12.26
CA GLY A 16 80.50 72.47 13.28
C GLY A 16 79.02 72.73 13.09
N GLU A 17 78.18 72.02 13.84
CA GLU A 17 77.05 72.59 14.58
C GLU A 17 76.43 71.50 15.47
N VAL A 18 76.97 71.41 16.69
CA VAL A 18 76.34 70.73 17.81
C VAL A 18 75.23 71.65 18.33
N HIS A 19 73.97 71.35 18.03
CA HIS A 19 72.85 72.03 18.70
C HIS A 19 72.59 71.37 20.05
N THR A 20 73.41 71.83 21.00
CA THR A 20 73.09 71.95 22.42
C THR A 20 72.03 73.03 22.65
N GLU A 21 71.03 72.69 23.46
CA GLU A 21 70.14 73.56 24.25
C GLU A 21 69.39 74.72 23.57
N THR A 22 68.05 74.63 23.56
CA THR A 22 67.17 75.79 23.73
C THR A 22 66.50 75.65 25.08
N GLY A 23 67.02 76.38 26.07
CA GLY A 23 66.35 76.62 27.33
C GLY A 23 65.09 77.45 27.12
N ALA A 24 63.98 76.98 27.67
CA ALA A 24 62.85 77.84 28.01
C ALA A 24 63.14 78.46 29.40
N PRO A 25 62.88 79.76 29.62
CA PRO A 25 63.18 80.41 30.88
C PRO A 25 62.29 79.87 32.00
N GLU A 26 62.94 79.58 33.13
CA GLU A 26 62.35 79.32 34.44
C GLU A 26 61.28 80.37 34.79
N GLN A 27 60.03 79.92 34.88
CA GLN A 27 59.00 80.57 35.69
C GLN A 27 58.42 79.53 36.65
N GLY A 28 59.06 79.44 37.83
CA GLY A 28 58.38 79.30 39.11
C GLY A 28 57.77 77.93 39.41
N HIS A 29 58.50 77.17 40.23
CA HIS A 29 58.01 76.19 41.21
C HIS A 29 57.01 75.14 40.70
N HIS A 30 57.40 73.87 40.61
CA HIS A 30 56.76 72.70 41.25
C HIS A 30 57.60 71.45 40.93
N ALA A 31 57.89 70.61 41.93
CA ALA A 31 58.50 69.29 41.72
C ALA A 31 57.54 68.43 40.88
N GLY A 32 57.74 68.39 39.57
CA GLY A 32 56.79 67.82 38.60
C GLY A 32 56.90 66.32 38.47
N VAL A 33 55.81 65.61 38.78
CA VAL A 33 55.60 64.19 38.45
C VAL A 33 55.79 63.97 36.94
N PHE A 34 56.36 62.84 36.53
CA PHE A 34 56.48 62.45 35.11
C PHE A 34 55.11 62.62 34.43
N PRO A 35 54.97 63.40 33.34
CA PRO A 35 53.65 63.85 32.87
C PRO A 35 52.61 62.73 32.62
N PRO A 36 52.98 61.53 32.13
CA PRO A 36 52.09 60.36 32.05
C PRO A 36 51.57 59.80 33.39
N PHE A 37 52.23 60.07 34.51
CA PHE A 37 51.86 59.61 35.86
C PHE A 37 51.29 60.72 36.74
N ASP A 38 50.93 61.88 36.16
CA ASP A 38 50.30 62.96 36.92
C ASP A 38 48.84 62.62 37.27
N HIS A 39 48.65 62.21 38.53
CA HIS A 39 47.37 61.81 39.11
C HIS A 39 46.30 62.92 39.09
N THR A 40 46.68 64.19 38.92
CA THR A 40 45.72 65.31 38.85
C THR A 40 44.81 65.21 37.62
N THR A 41 45.25 64.53 36.56
CA THR A 41 44.48 64.36 35.31
C THR A 41 43.58 63.12 35.31
N TYR A 42 43.82 62.17 36.23
CA TYR A 42 43.11 60.87 36.25
C TYR A 42 41.60 61.04 36.49
N ALA A 43 41.20 62.00 37.32
CA ALA A 43 39.78 62.25 37.57
C ALA A 43 39.02 62.65 36.29
N SER A 44 39.63 63.48 35.43
CA SER A 44 39.04 63.90 34.15
C SER A 44 38.99 62.75 33.14
N GLN A 45 40.06 61.93 33.07
CA GLN A 45 40.10 60.74 32.22
C GLN A 45 39.04 59.72 32.65
N LEU A 46 38.91 59.45 33.95
CA LEU A 46 37.88 58.56 34.49
C LEU A 46 36.47 59.10 34.24
N LEU A 47 36.25 60.41 34.39
CA LEU A 47 34.96 61.03 34.07
C LEU A 47 34.58 60.80 32.60
N TRP A 48 35.47 61.10 31.66
CA TRP A 48 35.21 60.89 30.23
C TRP A 48 35.10 59.41 29.86
N LEU A 49 35.88 58.53 30.49
CA LEU A 49 35.76 57.09 30.35
C LEU A 49 34.36 56.64 30.76
N VAL A 50 33.87 57.06 31.92
CA VAL A 50 32.53 56.70 32.39
C VAL A 50 31.45 57.24 31.44
N ILE A 51 31.55 58.50 31.01
CA ILE A 51 30.58 59.10 30.08
C ILE A 51 30.53 58.30 28.77
N THR A 52 31.68 58.06 28.14
CA THR A 52 31.74 57.34 26.85
C THR A 52 31.34 55.87 26.99
N PHE A 53 31.73 55.22 28.08
CA PHE A 53 31.35 53.85 28.39
C PHE A 53 29.83 53.72 28.60
N VAL A 54 29.21 54.63 29.35
CA VAL A 54 27.76 54.63 29.57
C VAL A 54 27.01 54.88 28.27
N ILE A 55 27.45 55.84 27.44
CA ILE A 55 26.84 56.09 26.13
C ILE A 55 26.94 54.84 25.25
N PHE A 56 28.12 54.21 25.18
CA PHE A 56 28.32 52.98 24.42
C PHE A 56 27.49 51.81 24.96
N TYR A 57 27.41 51.65 26.29
CA TYR A 57 26.60 50.63 26.95
C TYR A 57 25.12 50.78 26.59
N VAL A 58 24.58 52.00 26.67
CA VAL A 58 23.19 52.27 26.30
C VAL A 58 22.96 52.00 24.81
N ALA A 59 23.90 52.37 23.94
CA ALA A 59 23.81 52.05 22.51
C ALA A 59 23.81 50.54 22.25
N MET A 60 24.68 49.78 22.93
CA MET A 60 24.72 48.32 22.86
C MET A 60 23.42 47.68 23.35
N GLN A 61 22.92 48.15 24.50
CA GLN A 61 21.67 47.67 25.10
C GLN A 61 20.46 47.94 24.20
N LYS A 62 20.39 49.11 23.57
CA LYS A 62 19.25 49.50 22.74
C LYS A 62 19.29 48.98 21.31
N ILE A 63 20.46 48.65 20.77
CA ILE A 63 20.60 48.30 19.35
C ILE A 63 21.00 46.84 19.15
N VAL A 64 22.04 46.37 19.85
CA VAL A 64 22.64 45.06 19.57
C VAL A 64 21.86 43.94 20.26
N ILE A 65 21.56 44.10 21.56
CA ILE A 65 20.78 43.12 22.32
C ILE A 65 19.42 42.80 21.66
N PRO A 66 18.57 43.80 21.30
CA PRO A 66 17.29 43.48 20.68
C PRO A 66 17.42 42.88 19.28
N ARG A 67 18.50 43.17 18.53
CA ARG A 67 18.73 42.52 17.22
C ARG A 67 19.05 41.04 17.38
N VAL A 68 19.92 40.68 18.33
CA VAL A 68 20.26 39.28 18.61
C VAL A 68 19.04 38.54 19.16
N GLY A 69 18.28 39.16 20.07
CA GLY A 69 17.03 38.60 20.59
C GLY A 69 16.03 38.29 19.48
N LYS A 70 15.80 39.22 18.53
CA LYS A 70 14.90 38.99 17.39
C LYS A 70 15.32 37.82 16.50
N ILE A 71 16.63 37.61 16.29
CA ILE A 71 17.13 36.50 15.47
C ILE A 71 16.93 35.16 16.19
N LEU A 72 17.19 35.12 17.50
CA LEU A 72 16.94 33.95 18.33
C LEU A 72 15.46 33.59 18.34
N GLU A 73 14.59 34.58 18.57
CA GLU A 73 13.14 34.39 18.56
C GLU A 73 12.66 33.87 17.20
N SER A 74 13.05 34.53 16.10
CA SER A 74 12.66 34.09 14.75
C SER A 74 13.11 32.67 14.42
N ARG A 75 14.27 32.25 14.92
CA ARG A 75 14.73 30.86 14.75
C ARG A 75 13.93 29.90 15.61
N HIS A 76 13.67 30.26 16.86
CA HIS A 76 12.89 29.46 17.78
C HIS A 76 11.46 29.26 17.23
N ASP A 77 10.81 30.34 16.81
CA ASP A 77 9.48 30.32 16.18
C ASP A 77 9.46 29.44 14.95
N ARG A 78 10.46 29.57 14.07
CA ARG A 78 10.52 28.75 12.86
C ARG A 78 10.69 27.27 13.19
N ILE A 79 11.56 26.94 14.15
CA ILE A 79 11.74 25.55 14.59
C ILE A 79 10.46 25.00 15.21
N ALA A 80 9.77 25.80 16.04
CA ALA A 80 8.51 25.40 16.65
C ALA A 80 7.43 25.15 15.58
N GLN A 81 7.32 26.05 14.59
CA GLN A 81 6.42 25.90 13.44
C GLN A 81 6.76 24.66 12.61
N ASP A 82 8.04 24.43 12.31
CA ASP A 82 8.49 23.27 11.54
C ASP A 82 8.19 21.95 12.28
N ILE A 83 8.35 21.92 13.61
CA ILE A 83 8.01 20.76 14.45
C ILE A 83 6.50 20.53 14.48
N GLU A 84 5.71 21.59 14.64
CA GLU A 84 4.25 21.50 14.65
C GLU A 84 3.74 20.99 13.29
N GLU A 85 4.23 21.56 12.19
CA GLU A 85 3.86 21.13 10.84
C GLU A 85 4.30 19.70 10.55
N ALA A 86 5.52 19.31 10.94
CA ALA A 86 5.98 17.93 10.81
C ALA A 86 5.12 16.96 11.63
N SER A 87 4.70 17.34 12.84
CA SER A 87 3.82 16.53 13.69
C SER A 87 2.43 16.39 13.08
N ARG A 88 1.88 17.47 12.51
CA ARG A 88 0.59 17.46 11.80
C ARG A 88 0.64 16.56 10.58
N LEU A 89 1.65 16.74 9.72
CA LEU A 89 1.83 15.91 8.52
C LEU A 89 2.02 14.44 8.86
N LYS A 90 2.74 14.14 9.95
CA LYS A 90 2.86 12.77 10.45
C LYS A 90 1.51 12.21 10.89
N ALA A 91 0.74 12.96 11.68
CA ALA A 91 -0.58 12.53 12.13
C ALA A 91 -1.55 12.30 10.96
N GLU A 92 -1.52 13.18 9.95
CA GLU A 92 -2.31 13.02 8.72
C GLU A 92 -1.89 11.78 7.92
N ALA A 93 -0.58 11.52 7.79
CA ALA A 93 -0.07 10.33 7.13
C ALA A 93 -0.45 9.04 7.88
N ASP A 94 -0.29 9.02 9.20
CA ASP A 94 -0.67 7.87 10.04
C ASP A 94 -2.19 7.61 9.94
N ALA A 95 -3.02 8.66 9.93
CA ALA A 95 -4.47 8.56 9.75
C ALA A 95 -4.85 8.05 8.34
N ALA A 96 -4.14 8.51 7.30
CA ALA A 96 -4.34 8.04 5.94
C ALA A 96 -3.95 6.56 5.78
N VAL A 97 -2.84 6.14 6.38
CA VAL A 97 -2.41 4.74 6.40
C VAL A 97 -3.43 3.87 7.12
N ALA A 98 -3.91 4.29 8.31
CA ALA A 98 -4.92 3.54 9.05
C ALA A 98 -6.24 3.39 8.26
N THR A 99 -6.65 4.45 7.56
CA THR A 99 -7.85 4.42 6.70
C THR A 99 -7.65 3.46 5.53
N TYR A 100 -6.50 3.55 4.84
CA TYR A 100 -6.16 2.68 3.72
C TYR A 100 -6.10 1.20 4.13
N GLU A 101 -5.47 0.88 5.26
CA GLU A 101 -5.40 -0.48 5.79
C GLU A 101 -6.78 -1.03 6.16
N SER A 102 -7.62 -0.20 6.78
CA SER A 102 -9.01 -0.54 7.10
C SER A 102 -9.84 -0.81 5.84
N GLU A 103 -9.74 0.05 4.82
CA GLU A 103 -10.43 -0.14 3.54
C GLU A 103 -9.95 -1.40 2.81
N LEU A 104 -8.64 -1.67 2.83
CA LEU A 104 -8.07 -2.88 2.24
C LEU A 104 -8.56 -4.14 2.97
N ALA A 105 -8.61 -4.11 4.30
CA ALA A 105 -9.15 -5.21 5.10
C ALA A 105 -10.63 -5.45 4.81
N ALA A 106 -11.43 -4.37 4.74
CA ALA A 106 -12.85 -4.43 4.41
C ALA A 106 -13.09 -4.96 2.98
N ALA A 107 -12.28 -4.52 2.00
CA ALA A 107 -12.34 -4.99 0.63
C ALA A 107 -12.01 -6.48 0.52
N ARG A 108 -10.96 -6.95 1.22
CA ARG A 108 -10.60 -8.38 1.29
C ARG A 108 -11.71 -9.21 1.94
N ALA A 109 -12.28 -8.74 3.04
CA ALA A 109 -13.39 -9.41 3.71
C ALA A 109 -14.62 -9.51 2.79
N LYS A 110 -14.96 -8.41 2.08
CA LYS A 110 -16.06 -8.39 1.11
C LYS A 110 -15.80 -9.33 -0.07
N ALA A 111 -14.59 -9.35 -0.62
CA ALA A 111 -14.23 -10.27 -1.69
C ALA A 111 -14.34 -11.74 -1.26
N ASN A 112 -13.88 -12.07 -0.07
CA ASN A 112 -14.01 -13.41 0.51
C ASN A 112 -15.49 -13.79 0.71
N SER A 113 -16.30 -12.87 1.22
CA SER A 113 -17.74 -13.08 1.39
C SER A 113 -18.45 -13.30 0.05
N ILE A 114 -18.15 -12.48 -0.97
CA ILE A 114 -18.69 -12.67 -2.32
C ILE A 114 -18.28 -14.03 -2.88
N GLY A 115 -17.01 -14.42 -2.73
CA GLY A 115 -16.50 -15.71 -3.19
C GLY A 115 -17.18 -16.89 -2.49
N ALA A 116 -17.40 -16.79 -1.17
CA ALA A 116 -18.13 -17.79 -0.39
C ALA A 116 -19.59 -17.90 -0.84
N THR A 117 -20.31 -16.79 -0.88
CA THR A 117 -21.72 -16.75 -1.32
C THR A 117 -21.89 -17.26 -2.75
N ALA A 118 -20.99 -16.91 -3.67
CA ALA A 118 -21.04 -17.39 -5.05
C ALA A 118 -20.82 -18.90 -5.13
N ARG A 119 -19.88 -19.46 -4.35
CA ARG A 119 -19.64 -20.90 -4.27
C ARG A 119 -20.84 -21.63 -3.69
N ASP A 120 -21.42 -21.11 -2.61
CA ASP A 120 -22.56 -21.74 -1.96
C ASP A 120 -23.81 -21.68 -2.85
N THR A 121 -24.06 -20.57 -3.53
CA THR A 121 -25.13 -20.43 -4.52
C THR A 121 -24.93 -21.39 -5.70
N ALA A 122 -23.70 -21.49 -6.23
CA ALA A 122 -23.38 -22.40 -7.32
C ALA A 122 -23.57 -23.87 -6.91
N LYS A 123 -23.15 -24.25 -5.70
CA LYS A 123 -23.39 -25.59 -5.16
C LYS A 123 -24.88 -25.88 -5.00
N ALA A 124 -25.64 -24.95 -4.43
CA ALA A 124 -27.08 -25.10 -4.25
C ALA A 124 -27.79 -25.30 -5.60
N LYS A 125 -27.44 -24.47 -6.60
CA LYS A 125 -27.98 -24.59 -7.96
C LYS A 125 -27.59 -25.92 -8.62
N ALA A 126 -26.33 -26.35 -8.48
CA ALA A 126 -25.88 -27.63 -9.02
C ALA A 126 -26.61 -28.82 -8.41
N GLU A 127 -26.88 -28.79 -7.09
CA GLU A 127 -27.68 -29.82 -6.42
C GLU A 127 -29.14 -29.81 -6.85
N GLU A 128 -29.73 -28.64 -7.07
CA GLU A 128 -31.08 -28.50 -7.63
C GLU A 128 -31.17 -29.06 -9.05
N ASP A 129 -30.26 -28.64 -9.94
CA ASP A 129 -30.18 -29.11 -11.32
C ASP A 129 -29.95 -30.64 -11.36
N ARG A 130 -29.07 -31.16 -10.50
CA ARG A 130 -28.83 -32.60 -10.37
C ARG A 130 -30.09 -33.35 -9.98
N LYS A 131 -30.84 -32.88 -8.98
CA LYS A 131 -32.10 -33.49 -8.56
C LYS A 131 -33.16 -33.45 -9.66
N ALA A 132 -33.26 -32.35 -10.39
CA ALA A 132 -34.18 -32.22 -11.53
C ALA A 132 -33.84 -33.20 -12.66
N ILE A 133 -32.55 -33.32 -13.00
CA ILE A 133 -32.07 -34.27 -14.01
C ILE A 133 -32.32 -35.71 -13.56
N GLU A 134 -32.03 -36.04 -12.30
CA GLU A 134 -32.24 -37.38 -11.73
C GLU A 134 -33.73 -37.76 -11.73
N ALA A 135 -34.62 -36.83 -11.38
CA ALA A 135 -36.06 -37.03 -11.49
C ALA A 135 -36.50 -37.30 -12.94
N SER A 136 -36.06 -36.48 -13.90
CA SER A 136 -36.38 -36.67 -15.32
C SER A 136 -35.83 -38.00 -15.86
N LEU A 137 -34.63 -38.38 -15.44
CA LEU A 137 -34.02 -39.64 -15.83
C LEU A 137 -34.79 -40.84 -15.27
N SER A 138 -35.23 -40.77 -14.01
CA SER A 138 -36.08 -41.79 -13.39
C SER A 138 -37.41 -41.95 -14.13
N GLU A 139 -38.06 -40.85 -14.53
CA GLU A 139 -39.29 -40.89 -15.32
C GLU A 139 -39.07 -41.52 -16.70
N LYS A 140 -37.99 -41.15 -17.40
CA LYS A 140 -37.63 -41.73 -18.70
C LYS A 140 -37.32 -43.21 -18.60
N LEU A 141 -36.64 -43.64 -17.53
CA LEU A 141 -36.36 -45.05 -17.28
C LEU A 141 -37.66 -45.84 -17.05
N LYS A 142 -38.57 -45.34 -16.19
CA LYS A 142 -39.88 -45.98 -15.98
C LYS A 142 -40.70 -46.08 -17.27
N ALA A 143 -40.71 -45.02 -18.08
CA ALA A 143 -41.42 -45.02 -19.36
C ALA A 143 -40.80 -46.02 -20.36
N ALA A 144 -39.47 -46.12 -20.40
CA ALA A 144 -38.77 -47.09 -21.23
C ALA A 144 -39.03 -48.53 -20.76
N GLU A 145 -39.01 -48.79 -19.45
CA GLU A 145 -39.34 -50.09 -18.86
C GLU A 145 -40.78 -50.52 -19.18
N ALA A 146 -41.75 -49.60 -19.06
CA ALA A 146 -43.14 -49.85 -19.43
C ALA A 146 -43.27 -50.21 -20.93
N ARG A 147 -42.63 -49.43 -21.81
CA ARG A 147 -42.62 -49.69 -23.25
C ARG A 147 -41.98 -51.03 -23.62
N ILE A 148 -40.87 -51.38 -22.96
CA ILE A 148 -40.23 -52.70 -23.13
C ILE A 148 -41.18 -53.81 -22.69
N GLY A 149 -41.90 -53.62 -21.57
CA GLY A 149 -42.92 -54.55 -21.08
C GLY A 149 -44.05 -54.77 -22.10
N GLU A 150 -44.59 -53.70 -22.65
CA GLU A 150 -45.64 -53.75 -23.69
C GLU A 150 -45.15 -54.46 -24.96
N ILE A 151 -43.96 -54.11 -25.47
CA ILE A 151 -43.37 -54.76 -26.65
C ILE A 151 -43.15 -56.25 -26.37
N LYS A 152 -42.68 -56.61 -25.18
CA LYS A 152 -42.48 -58.00 -24.78
C LYS A 152 -43.80 -58.77 -24.76
N GLN A 153 -44.85 -58.22 -24.15
CA GLN A 153 -46.19 -58.84 -24.14
C GLN A 153 -46.74 -59.01 -25.56
N LYS A 154 -46.63 -57.98 -26.40
CA LYS A 154 -47.06 -58.04 -27.80
C LYS A 154 -46.31 -59.12 -28.57
N ALA A 155 -44.98 -59.16 -28.43
CA ALA A 155 -44.15 -60.17 -29.10
C ALA A 155 -44.51 -61.60 -28.66
N PHE A 156 -44.80 -61.83 -27.37
CA PHE A 156 -45.27 -63.15 -26.91
C PHE A 156 -46.66 -63.50 -27.49
N GLY A 157 -47.57 -62.53 -27.59
CA GLY A 157 -48.87 -62.74 -28.24
C GLY A 157 -48.74 -63.08 -29.73
N ASP A 158 -47.91 -62.33 -30.45
CA ASP A 158 -47.64 -62.55 -31.88
C ASP A 158 -47.00 -63.93 -32.12
N VAL A 159 -46.07 -64.37 -31.26
CA VAL A 159 -45.48 -65.73 -31.32
C VAL A 159 -46.54 -66.81 -31.08
N GLY A 160 -47.45 -66.60 -30.13
CA GLY A 160 -48.58 -67.52 -29.88
C GLY A 160 -49.47 -67.67 -31.13
N ALA A 161 -49.86 -66.56 -31.74
CA ALA A 161 -50.67 -66.55 -32.96
C ALA A 161 -49.95 -67.23 -34.14
N ILE A 162 -48.66 -66.95 -34.34
CA ILE A 162 -47.84 -67.60 -35.40
C ILE A 162 -47.72 -69.11 -35.13
N ALA A 163 -47.55 -69.51 -33.87
CA ALA A 163 -47.48 -70.92 -33.50
C ALA A 163 -48.81 -71.65 -33.76
N GLU A 164 -49.95 -71.03 -33.41
CA GLU A 164 -51.29 -71.57 -33.70
C GLU A 164 -51.55 -71.68 -35.21
N GLU A 165 -51.23 -70.64 -35.98
CA GLU A 165 -51.39 -70.64 -37.44
C GLU A 165 -50.52 -71.72 -38.10
N THR A 166 -49.25 -71.82 -37.68
CA THR A 166 -48.31 -72.82 -38.21
C THR A 166 -48.76 -74.24 -37.83
N ALA A 167 -49.20 -74.47 -36.59
CA ALA A 167 -49.70 -75.76 -36.14
C ALA A 167 -50.97 -76.17 -36.91
N ALA A 168 -51.90 -75.23 -37.13
CA ALA A 168 -53.10 -75.48 -37.93
C ALA A 168 -52.74 -75.88 -39.37
N ALA A 169 -51.82 -75.15 -40.02
CA ALA A 169 -51.38 -75.46 -41.38
C ALA A 169 -50.70 -76.84 -41.49
N VAL A 170 -49.89 -77.22 -40.49
CA VAL A 170 -49.26 -78.55 -40.44
C VAL A 170 -50.29 -79.66 -40.24
N VAL A 171 -51.28 -79.47 -39.36
CA VAL A 171 -52.36 -80.45 -39.12
C VAL A 171 -53.26 -80.60 -40.35
N GLU A 172 -53.56 -79.50 -41.04
CA GLU A 172 -54.33 -79.51 -42.30
C GLU A 172 -53.61 -80.33 -43.38
N GLN A 173 -52.30 -80.13 -43.55
CA GLN A 173 -51.51 -80.92 -44.52
C GLN A 173 -51.42 -82.42 -44.17
N LEU A 174 -51.43 -82.79 -42.89
CA LEU A 174 -51.24 -84.18 -42.45
C LEU A 174 -52.54 -84.99 -42.33
N VAL A 175 -53.65 -84.37 -41.91
CA VAL A 175 -54.90 -85.06 -41.54
C VAL A 175 -56.05 -84.74 -42.50
N GLY A 176 -55.93 -83.69 -43.32
CA GLY A 176 -56.87 -83.37 -44.41
C GLY A 176 -58.28 -82.92 -43.97
N ASN A 177 -58.57 -82.92 -42.67
CA ASN A 177 -59.84 -82.45 -42.11
C ASN A 177 -59.56 -81.33 -41.09
N VAL A 178 -60.26 -80.21 -41.25
CA VAL A 178 -60.01 -78.98 -40.48
C VAL A 178 -60.44 -79.20 -39.04
N ALA A 179 -59.50 -79.52 -38.15
CA ALA A 179 -59.73 -79.41 -36.72
C ALA A 179 -60.21 -77.98 -36.43
N GLY A 180 -61.28 -77.85 -35.63
CA GLY A 180 -61.85 -76.53 -35.34
C GLY A 180 -60.78 -75.60 -34.78
N LYS A 181 -60.76 -74.34 -35.23
CA LYS A 181 -59.76 -73.33 -34.81
C LYS A 181 -59.60 -73.24 -33.28
N ALA A 182 -60.68 -73.53 -32.55
CA ALA A 182 -60.70 -73.59 -31.08
C ALA A 182 -59.92 -74.78 -30.48
N ASP A 183 -59.93 -75.94 -31.13
CA ASP A 183 -59.24 -77.15 -30.64
C ASP A 183 -57.72 -77.02 -30.80
N VAL A 184 -57.27 -76.42 -31.90
CA VAL A 184 -55.84 -76.15 -32.14
C VAL A 184 -55.31 -75.11 -31.14
N ALA A 185 -56.04 -74.03 -30.91
CA ALA A 185 -55.68 -73.01 -29.92
C ALA A 185 -55.59 -73.61 -28.49
N SER A 186 -56.57 -74.46 -28.11
CA SER A 186 -56.58 -75.19 -26.83
C SER A 186 -55.35 -76.10 -26.69
N ALA A 187 -55.01 -76.86 -27.73
CA ALA A 187 -53.88 -77.78 -27.70
C ALA A 187 -52.51 -77.07 -27.64
N VAL A 188 -52.36 -75.95 -28.37
CA VAL A 188 -51.14 -75.13 -28.35
C VAL A 188 -50.96 -74.46 -26.98
N ALA A 189 -52.03 -73.93 -26.39
CA ALA A 189 -52.00 -73.36 -25.04
C ALA A 189 -51.67 -74.41 -23.95
N ALA A 190 -52.20 -75.63 -24.08
CA ALA A 190 -51.86 -76.73 -23.17
C ALA A 190 -50.38 -77.17 -23.31
N ALA A 191 -49.84 -77.14 -24.53
CA ALA A 191 -48.44 -77.50 -24.80
C ALA A 191 -47.44 -76.45 -24.31
N SER A 192 -47.76 -75.15 -24.42
CA SER A 192 -46.91 -74.07 -23.90
C SER A 192 -46.90 -74.06 -22.36
N ALA A 193 -48.06 -74.24 -21.71
CA ALA A 193 -48.17 -74.30 -20.25
C ALA A 193 -47.41 -75.48 -19.62
N LYS A 194 -47.29 -76.61 -20.33
CA LYS A 194 -46.54 -77.79 -19.87
C LYS A 194 -45.02 -77.63 -19.94
N ARG A 195 -44.52 -76.57 -20.59
CA ARG A 195 -43.08 -76.32 -20.82
C ARG A 195 -42.49 -75.25 -19.90
N GLU A 196 -43.33 -74.46 -19.24
CA GLU A 196 -42.93 -73.42 -18.25
C GLU A 196 -42.96 -73.90 -16.79
N GLY A 197 -43.36 -75.15 -16.53
CA GLY A 197 -43.17 -75.85 -15.25
C GLY A 197 -42.01 -76.85 -15.34
#